data_AF-A0A375IBF9-F1
#
_entry.id   AF-A0A375IBF9-F1
#
_cell.length_a   1.000
_cell.length_b   1.000
_cell.length_c   1.000
_cell.angle_alpha   90.00
_cell.angle_beta   90.00
_cell.angle_gamma   90.00
#
_symmetry.space_group_name_H-M   'P 1'
#
loop_
_entity.id
_entity.type
_entity.pdbx_description
1 polymer ?
#
loop_
_entity_poly.entity_id
_entity_poly.type
_entity_poly.pdbx_seq_one_letter_code
_entity_poly.pdbx_strand_id
1 'polypeptide(L)'
;MTRRWVRAEAPAGPVFAPDFLRHAREREREREPRRPIAVPRAAWPALAVVLAIAALLQLAYLGRSQLAGHFPMLRPALEAACAPPGCTVPPWRDIDALRIETSQLQRQDEGGDTYLLAVTLRNQGRASTALPAIELVMTDLQDQLLLRRVLQPAEYLEPSQQAFAAQGLRAGMELPVRVRFRTQQAPANYRVLIFYP
;
A
#
# COMPACT_ATOMS: atom_id res chain seq x y z
N MET A 1 70.29 20.41 -64.70
CA MET A 1 68.93 20.45 -65.28
C MET A 1 67.92 20.59 -64.14
N THR A 2 67.43 21.79 -63.88
CA THR A 2 66.46 22.11 -62.82
C THR A 2 65.05 22.21 -63.42
N ARG A 3 64.14 21.32 -63.04
CA ARG A 3 62.72 21.39 -63.44
C ARG A 3 62.01 22.45 -62.60
N ARG A 4 61.72 23.60 -63.22
CA ARG A 4 60.90 24.67 -62.67
C ARG A 4 59.42 24.25 -62.74
N TRP A 5 58.83 23.90 -61.61
CA TRP A 5 57.39 23.65 -61.52
C TRP A 5 56.65 24.98 -61.64
N VAL A 6 55.92 25.16 -62.73
CA VAL A 6 54.94 26.25 -62.86
C VAL A 6 53.73 25.85 -62.03
N ARG A 7 53.39 26.66 -61.03
CA ARG A 7 52.16 26.53 -60.25
C ARG A 7 51.00 26.83 -61.20
N ALA A 8 50.21 25.81 -61.54
CA ALA A 8 48.96 26.02 -62.26
C ALA A 8 47.95 26.62 -61.27
N GLU A 9 47.60 27.88 -61.47
CA GLU A 9 46.50 28.53 -60.75
C GLU A 9 45.20 27.76 -61.09
N ALA A 10 44.52 27.23 -60.08
CA ALA A 10 43.25 26.56 -60.28
C ALA A 10 42.23 27.57 -60.85
N PRO A 11 41.49 27.25 -61.93
CA PRO A 11 40.50 28.17 -62.45
C PRO A 11 39.46 28.46 -61.37
N ALA A 12 39.18 29.75 -61.14
CA ALA A 12 38.12 30.19 -60.26
C ALA A 12 36.81 29.54 -60.73
N GLY A 13 36.22 28.71 -59.87
CA GLY A 13 34.92 28.10 -60.14
C GLY A 13 33.85 29.15 -60.43
N PRO A 14 32.75 28.80 -61.10
CA PRO A 14 31.72 29.75 -61.49
C PRO A 14 31.18 30.52 -60.28
N VAL A 15 31.07 31.85 -60.41
CA VAL A 15 30.59 32.81 -59.39
C VAL A 15 29.15 32.51 -58.95
N PHE A 16 28.40 31.76 -59.75
CA PHE A 16 27.07 31.26 -59.42
C PHE A 16 27.06 29.74 -59.37
N ALA A 17 26.98 29.18 -58.16
CA ALA A 17 26.73 27.75 -57.99
C ALA A 17 25.27 27.45 -58.41
N PRO A 18 25.03 26.53 -59.35
CA PRO A 18 23.70 26.10 -59.74
C PRO A 18 22.88 25.60 -58.54
N ASP A 19 21.57 25.81 -58.54
CA ASP A 19 20.67 25.45 -57.42
C ASP A 19 20.73 23.96 -57.05
N PHE A 20 21.01 23.08 -58.01
CA PHE A 20 21.17 21.64 -57.72
C PHE A 20 22.38 21.35 -56.83
N LEU A 21 23.47 22.12 -56.91
CA LEU A 21 24.62 21.98 -56.00
C LEU A 21 24.29 22.52 -54.60
N ARG A 22 23.39 23.50 -54.52
CA ARG A 22 22.91 24.03 -53.24
C ARG A 22 22.02 23.00 -52.53
N HIS A 23 21.10 22.38 -53.25
CA HIS A 23 20.27 21.29 -52.73
C HIS A 23 21.06 20.01 -52.40
N ALA A 24 22.11 19.69 -53.16
CA ALA A 24 23.00 18.58 -52.81
C ALA A 24 23.70 18.83 -51.46
N ARG A 25 24.20 20.05 -51.22
CA ARG A 25 24.83 20.44 -49.95
C ARG A 25 23.85 20.51 -48.78
N GLU A 26 22.62 20.94 -49.01
CA GLU A 26 21.56 20.92 -47.99
C GLU A 26 21.22 19.50 -47.57
N ARG A 27 21.07 18.58 -48.53
CA ARG A 27 20.83 17.15 -48.22
C ARG A 27 22.02 16.48 -47.54
N GLU A 28 23.25 16.90 -47.85
CA GLU A 28 24.45 16.44 -47.15
C GLU A 28 24.49 16.94 -45.69
N ARG A 29 24.08 18.19 -45.44
CA ARG A 29 23.94 18.73 -44.07
C ARG A 29 22.82 18.07 -43.28
N GLU A 30 21.68 17.77 -43.92
CA GLU A 30 20.59 17.02 -43.28
C GLU A 30 20.97 15.56 -43.01
N ARG A 31 21.88 15.00 -43.82
CA ARG A 31 22.50 13.68 -43.62
C ARG A 31 23.69 13.71 -42.68
N GLU A 32 24.10 14.87 -42.17
CA GLU A 32 25.10 14.93 -41.12
C GLU A 32 24.53 14.15 -39.92
N PRO A 33 25.13 13.01 -39.55
CA PRO A 33 24.53 12.14 -38.57
C PRO A 33 24.43 12.95 -37.28
N ARG A 34 23.19 13.20 -36.81
CA ARG A 34 22.94 13.77 -35.49
C ARG A 34 23.84 13.01 -34.53
N ARG A 35 24.88 13.67 -33.99
CA ARG A 35 25.81 13.03 -33.06
C ARG A 35 24.93 12.35 -32.00
N PRO A 36 24.92 11.02 -31.91
CA PRO A 36 24.11 10.36 -30.91
C PRO A 36 24.56 10.96 -29.57
N ILE A 37 23.61 11.39 -28.76
CA ILE A 37 23.90 11.83 -27.39
C ILE A 37 24.63 10.64 -26.76
N ALA A 38 25.95 10.77 -26.63
CA ALA A 38 26.81 9.68 -26.21
C ALA A 38 26.61 9.55 -24.71
N VAL A 39 25.60 8.80 -24.31
CA VAL A 39 25.42 8.41 -22.91
C VAL A 39 26.65 7.58 -22.57
N PRO A 40 27.51 8.03 -21.63
CA PRO A 40 28.70 7.27 -21.29
C PRO A 40 28.24 5.89 -20.83
N ARG A 41 28.87 4.81 -21.32
CA ARG A 41 28.51 3.43 -20.94
C ARG A 41 28.52 3.21 -19.42
N ALA A 42 29.27 4.03 -18.68
CA ALA A 42 29.31 4.07 -17.22
C ALA A 42 28.05 4.66 -16.55
N ALA A 43 27.18 5.37 -17.27
CA ALA A 43 25.90 5.87 -16.73
C ALA A 43 24.87 4.76 -16.55
N TRP A 44 24.96 3.67 -17.31
CA TRP A 44 24.06 2.51 -17.20
C TRP A 44 24.18 1.76 -15.86
N PRO A 45 25.38 1.39 -15.37
CA PRO A 45 25.50 0.76 -14.06
C PRO A 45 25.11 1.71 -12.92
N ALA A 46 25.44 3.00 -13.03
CA ALA A 46 25.02 3.99 -12.04
C ALA A 46 23.48 4.12 -11.98
N LEU A 47 22.82 4.22 -13.14
CA LEU A 47 21.37 4.24 -13.23
C LEU A 47 20.75 2.95 -12.68
N ALA A 48 21.33 1.79 -12.98
CA ALA A 48 20.86 0.51 -12.47
C ALA A 48 20.94 0.43 -10.93
N VAL A 49 22.02 0.94 -10.32
CA VAL A 49 22.17 1.01 -8.85
C VAL A 49 21.12 1.94 -8.24
N VAL A 50 20.91 3.12 -8.82
CA VAL A 50 19.90 4.06 -8.35
C VAL A 50 18.50 3.45 -8.43
N LEU A 51 18.17 2.78 -9.54
CA LEU A 51 16.89 2.07 -9.69
C LEU A 51 16.75 0.92 -8.70
N ALA A 52 17.82 0.17 -8.43
CA ALA A 52 17.80 -0.90 -7.44
C ALA A 52 17.52 -0.38 -6.02
N ILE A 53 18.17 0.72 -5.63
CA ILE A 53 17.92 1.38 -4.33
C ILE A 53 16.48 1.91 -4.26
N ALA A 54 16.00 2.55 -5.32
CA ALA A 54 14.62 3.03 -5.39
C ALA A 54 13.61 1.88 -5.27
N ALA A 55 13.86 0.75 -5.96
CA ALA A 55 13.02 -0.44 -5.87
C ALA A 55 13.01 -1.05 -4.47
N LEU A 56 14.17 -1.12 -3.79
CA LEU A 56 14.26 -1.58 -2.41
C LEU A 56 13.49 -0.68 -1.44
N LEU A 57 13.61 0.64 -1.61
CA LEU A 57 12.84 1.61 -0.82
C LEU A 57 11.33 1.46 -1.06
N GLN A 58 10.91 1.27 -2.31
CA GLN A 58 9.52 1.02 -2.65
C GLN A 58 9.01 -0.30 -2.04
N LEU A 59 9.79 -1.37 -2.11
CA LEU A 59 9.47 -2.66 -1.49
C LEU A 59 9.35 -2.54 0.04
N ALA A 60 10.27 -1.82 0.69
CA ALA A 60 10.20 -1.58 2.12
C ALA A 60 8.97 -0.74 2.49
N TYR A 61 8.62 0.26 1.68
CA TYR A 61 7.45 1.11 1.89
C TYR A 61 6.13 0.34 1.69
N LEU A 62 6.03 -0.49 0.66
CA LEU A 62 4.87 -1.35 0.39
C LEU A 62 4.77 -2.49 1.42
N GLY A 63 5.90 -3.07 1.80
CA GLY A 63 6.02 -4.18 2.74
C GLY A 63 6.12 -3.77 4.21
N ARG A 64 5.94 -2.49 4.56
CA ARG A 64 6.10 -1.98 5.94
C ARG A 64 5.22 -2.70 6.95
N SER A 65 3.99 -3.05 6.58
CA SER A 65 3.06 -3.82 7.42
C SER A 65 3.58 -5.23 7.65
N GLN A 66 4.03 -5.89 6.57
CA GLN A 66 4.55 -7.26 6.62
C GLN A 66 5.86 -7.33 7.43
N LEU A 67 6.73 -6.33 7.33
CA LEU A 67 7.91 -6.25 8.17
C LEU A 67 7.53 -6.08 9.65
N ALA A 68 6.57 -5.20 9.94
CA ALA A 68 6.16 -4.91 11.32
C ALA A 68 5.51 -6.12 12.03
N GLY A 69 4.87 -7.04 11.30
CA GLY A 69 4.30 -8.25 11.92
C GLY A 69 5.25 -9.45 11.99
N HIS A 70 6.19 -9.61 11.05
CA HIS A 70 7.25 -10.62 11.19
C HIS A 70 8.26 -10.23 12.28
N PHE A 71 8.65 -8.95 12.31
CA PHE A 71 9.65 -8.40 13.21
C PHE A 71 9.04 -7.25 14.02
N PRO A 72 8.26 -7.55 15.08
CA PRO A 72 7.63 -6.53 15.91
C PRO A 72 8.64 -5.56 16.56
N MET A 73 9.89 -6.01 16.78
CA MET A 73 10.98 -5.18 17.29
C MET A 73 11.40 -4.06 16.33
N LEU A 74 11.19 -4.21 15.02
CA LEU A 74 11.53 -3.19 14.02
C LEU A 74 10.44 -2.12 13.86
N ARG A 75 9.24 -2.35 14.42
CA ARG A 75 8.13 -1.40 14.33
C ARG A 75 8.49 0.04 14.75
N PRO A 76 9.12 0.31 15.92
CA PRO A 76 9.48 1.69 16.29
C PRO A 76 10.47 2.33 15.31
N ALA A 77 11.42 1.55 14.75
CA ALA A 77 12.34 2.05 13.74
C ALA A 77 11.63 2.39 12.43
N LEU A 78 10.64 1.57 12.02
CA LEU A 78 9.80 1.83 10.86
C LEU A 78 8.90 3.06 11.06
N GLU A 79 8.30 3.21 12.23
CA GLU A 79 7.50 4.39 12.59
C GLU A 79 8.36 5.67 12.58
N ALA A 80 9.58 5.61 13.14
CA ALA A 80 10.53 6.73 13.11
C ALA A 80 10.99 7.09 11.68
N ALA A 81 11.24 6.09 10.82
CA ALA A 81 11.57 6.31 9.42
C ALA A 81 10.38 6.88 8.63
N CYS A 82 9.15 6.57 9.06
CA CYS A 82 7.93 7.04 8.43
C CYS A 82 7.47 8.43 8.89
N ALA A 83 7.92 8.89 10.06
CA ALA A 83 7.52 10.18 10.61
C ALA A 83 7.92 11.39 9.73
N PRO A 84 9.15 11.50 9.17
CA PRO A 84 9.53 12.63 8.30
C PRO A 84 8.66 12.79 7.04
N PRO A 85 8.37 11.73 6.26
CA PRO A 85 7.45 11.83 5.12
C PRO A 85 5.96 11.85 5.53
N GLY A 86 5.63 11.80 6.83
CA GLY A 86 4.26 11.78 7.32
C GLY A 86 3.51 10.47 7.03
N CYS A 87 4.21 9.36 6.77
CA CYS A 87 3.57 8.06 6.66
C CYS A 87 3.30 7.44 8.03
N THR A 88 2.29 6.59 8.11
CA THR A 88 2.00 5.78 9.29
C THR A 88 2.31 4.32 8.98
N VAL A 89 2.68 3.52 9.98
CA VAL A 89 2.85 2.07 9.78
C VAL A 89 1.55 1.38 10.19
N PRO A 90 0.73 0.88 9.24
CA PRO A 90 -0.53 0.24 9.57
C PRO A 90 -0.26 -1.05 10.34
N PRO A 91 -1.15 -1.39 11.28
CA PRO A 91 -1.04 -2.65 12.01
C PRO A 91 -1.15 -3.83 11.05
N TRP A 92 -0.48 -4.93 11.39
CA TRP A 92 -0.49 -6.14 10.57
C TRP A 92 -1.91 -6.73 10.52
N ARG A 93 -2.38 -7.18 9.36
CA ARG A 93 -3.70 -7.83 9.21
C ARG A 93 -3.52 -9.35 9.24
N ASP A 94 -3.76 -9.96 10.40
CA ASP A 94 -3.77 -11.42 10.59
C ASP A 94 -5.07 -11.84 11.24
N ILE A 95 -5.89 -12.63 10.55
CA ILE A 95 -7.13 -13.10 11.18
C ILE A 95 -6.83 -14.26 12.14
N ASP A 96 -5.78 -15.05 11.89
CA ASP A 96 -5.42 -16.21 12.71
C ASP A 96 -4.78 -15.80 14.05
N ALA A 97 -4.20 -14.60 14.11
CA ALA A 97 -3.69 -14.01 15.34
C ALA A 97 -4.80 -13.53 16.29
N LEU A 98 -6.03 -13.36 15.81
CA LEU A 98 -7.15 -12.89 16.61
C LEU A 98 -8.13 -14.02 16.89
N ARG A 99 -8.57 -14.12 18.15
CA ARG A 99 -9.61 -15.07 18.55
C ARG A 99 -10.68 -14.39 19.36
N ILE A 100 -11.88 -14.89 19.21
CA ILE A 100 -12.99 -14.59 20.11
C ILE A 100 -12.82 -15.51 21.32
N GLU A 101 -12.51 -14.93 22.47
CA GLU A 101 -12.33 -15.67 23.72
C GLU A 101 -13.68 -15.92 24.40
N THR A 102 -14.55 -14.90 24.40
CA THR A 102 -15.92 -15.03 24.87
C THR A 102 -16.86 -14.28 23.94
N SER A 103 -18.07 -14.81 23.74
CA SER A 103 -19.16 -14.13 23.08
C SER A 103 -20.45 -14.40 23.86
N GLN A 104 -21.18 -13.35 24.19
CA GLN A 104 -22.45 -13.42 24.89
C GLN A 104 -23.41 -12.42 24.28
N LEU A 105 -24.62 -12.89 24.00
CA LEU A 105 -25.73 -12.04 23.61
C LEU A 105 -26.72 -11.97 24.76
N GLN A 106 -26.92 -10.79 25.32
CA GLN A 106 -27.80 -10.56 26.47
C GLN A 106 -28.95 -9.64 26.06
N ARG A 107 -30.18 -9.99 26.44
CA ARG A 107 -31.32 -9.06 26.36
C ARG A 107 -31.23 -8.10 27.55
N GLN A 108 -31.29 -6.79 27.31
CA GLN A 108 -31.14 -5.78 28.38
C GLN A 108 -32.41 -5.62 29.23
N ASP A 109 -33.60 -5.76 28.65
CA ASP A 109 -34.89 -5.61 29.33
C ASP A 109 -35.78 -6.81 29.04
N GLU A 110 -36.44 -7.40 30.06
CA GLU A 110 -37.29 -8.60 29.93
C GLU A 110 -38.48 -8.47 28.96
N GLY A 111 -38.84 -7.26 28.55
CA GLY A 111 -39.85 -6.98 27.52
C GLY A 111 -39.38 -6.02 26.42
N GLY A 112 -38.08 -5.71 26.38
CA GLY A 112 -37.52 -4.76 25.43
C GLY A 112 -36.90 -5.42 24.21
N ASP A 113 -36.84 -4.65 23.13
CA ASP A 113 -36.19 -5.02 21.88
C ASP A 113 -34.68 -4.74 21.90
N THR A 114 -34.10 -4.34 23.04
CA THR A 114 -32.69 -3.96 23.15
C THR A 114 -31.82 -5.14 23.58
N TYR A 115 -30.78 -5.41 22.80
CA TYR A 115 -29.80 -6.45 23.04
C TYR A 115 -28.41 -5.86 23.16
N LEU A 116 -27.60 -6.47 24.02
CA LEU A 116 -26.20 -6.19 24.22
C LEU A 116 -25.39 -7.40 23.74
N LEU A 117 -24.61 -7.22 22.69
CA LEU A 117 -23.57 -8.15 22.30
C LEU A 117 -22.30 -7.79 23.07
N ALA A 118 -21.83 -8.71 23.91
CA ALA A 118 -20.55 -8.62 24.60
C ALA A 118 -19.59 -9.68 24.01
N VAL A 119 -18.49 -9.23 23.42
CA VAL A 119 -17.48 -10.09 22.79
C VAL A 119 -16.12 -9.68 23.31
N THR A 120 -15.29 -10.63 23.74
CA THR A 120 -13.88 -10.37 24.07
C THR A 120 -13.01 -10.90 22.95
N LEU A 121 -12.30 -9.98 22.28
CA LEU A 121 -11.30 -10.31 21.28
C LEU A 121 -9.93 -10.38 21.94
N ARG A 122 -9.18 -11.45 21.70
CA ARG A 122 -7.82 -11.62 22.20
C ARG A 122 -6.85 -11.73 21.03
N ASN A 123 -5.76 -10.98 21.10
CA ASN A 123 -4.64 -11.15 20.19
C ASN A 123 -3.68 -12.19 20.75
N GLN A 124 -3.67 -13.37 20.14
CA GLN A 124 -2.77 -14.49 20.44
C GLN A 124 -1.52 -14.49 19.56
N GLY A 125 -1.39 -13.55 18.62
CA GLY A 125 -0.21 -13.38 17.80
C GLY A 125 0.95 -12.73 18.54
N ARG A 126 2.09 -12.64 17.83
CA ARG A 126 3.35 -12.05 18.32
C ARG A 126 3.50 -10.55 18.06
N ALA A 127 2.63 -9.97 17.25
CA ALA A 127 2.70 -8.58 16.81
C ALA A 127 1.37 -7.86 17.08
N SER A 128 1.38 -6.53 16.97
CA SER A 128 0.14 -5.75 17.04
C SER A 128 -0.65 -5.89 15.74
N THR A 129 -1.90 -6.33 15.87
CA THR A 129 -2.77 -6.78 14.78
C THR A 129 -3.93 -5.82 14.58
N ALA A 130 -4.29 -5.55 13.33
CA ALA A 130 -5.39 -4.67 12.97
C ALA A 130 -6.72 -5.21 13.51
N LEU A 131 -7.61 -4.32 13.90
CA LEU A 131 -8.92 -4.73 14.39
C LEU A 131 -9.82 -5.23 13.24
N PRO A 132 -10.50 -6.38 13.39
CA PRO A 132 -11.32 -6.98 12.33
C PRO A 132 -12.73 -6.38 12.33
N ALA A 133 -13.46 -6.57 11.25
CA ALA A 133 -14.91 -6.42 11.29
C ALA A 133 -15.53 -7.60 12.05
N ILE A 134 -16.57 -7.33 12.84
CA ILE A 134 -17.33 -8.36 13.57
C ILE A 134 -18.66 -8.55 12.87
N GLU A 135 -18.95 -9.76 12.40
CA GLU A 135 -20.26 -10.12 11.88
C GLU A 135 -21.09 -10.82 12.94
N LEU A 136 -22.26 -10.28 13.22
CA LEU A 136 -23.30 -10.89 14.03
C LEU A 136 -24.38 -11.46 13.12
N VAL A 137 -24.63 -12.76 13.25
CA VAL A 137 -25.73 -13.47 12.60
C VAL A 137 -26.67 -13.97 13.68
N MET A 138 -27.94 -13.63 13.58
CA MET A 138 -29.00 -14.11 14.47
C MET A 138 -30.00 -14.95 13.67
N THR A 139 -30.39 -16.10 14.21
CA THR A 139 -31.33 -17.02 13.57
C THR A 139 -32.48 -17.45 14.50
N ASP A 140 -33.59 -17.85 13.90
CA ASP A 140 -34.74 -18.42 14.61
C ASP A 140 -34.54 -19.91 14.94
N LEU A 141 -35.59 -20.55 15.46
CA LEU A 141 -35.59 -21.97 15.82
C LEU A 141 -35.45 -22.91 14.61
N GLN A 142 -35.68 -22.40 13.40
CA GLN A 142 -35.60 -23.09 12.13
C GLN A 142 -34.33 -22.71 11.34
N ASP A 143 -33.35 -22.09 12.02
CA ASP A 143 -32.11 -21.56 11.44
C ASP A 143 -32.32 -20.54 10.30
N GLN A 144 -33.49 -19.90 10.22
CA GLN A 144 -33.72 -18.81 9.29
C GLN A 144 -33.06 -17.53 9.77
N LEU A 145 -32.48 -16.78 8.84
CA LEU A 145 -31.79 -15.54 9.13
C LEU A 145 -32.79 -14.46 9.60
N LEU A 146 -32.63 -14.02 10.85
CA LEU A 146 -33.40 -12.91 11.42
C LEU A 146 -32.69 -11.57 11.23
N LEU A 147 -31.39 -11.54 11.51
CA LEU A 147 -30.56 -10.35 11.36
C LEU A 147 -29.14 -10.75 10.98
N ARG A 148 -28.55 -10.01 10.04
CA ARG A 148 -27.12 -10.00 9.80
C ARG A 148 -26.60 -8.58 9.91
N ARG A 149 -25.65 -8.35 10.81
CA ARG A 149 -25.04 -7.04 11.00
C ARG A 149 -23.52 -7.16 11.02
N VAL A 150 -22.86 -6.38 10.17
CA VAL A 150 -21.41 -6.21 10.18
C VAL A 150 -21.10 -4.93 10.97
N LEU A 151 -20.22 -5.06 11.96
CA LEU A 151 -19.77 -3.98 12.84
C LEU A 151 -18.32 -3.66 12.48
N GLN A 152 -18.07 -2.44 12.03
CA GLN A 152 -16.71 -1.96 11.79
C GLN A 152 -16.03 -1.57 13.11
N PRO A 153 -14.68 -1.53 13.16
CA PRO A 153 -13.95 -1.07 14.35
C PRO A 153 -14.45 0.23 14.95
N ALA A 154 -14.84 1.20 14.12
CA ALA A 154 -15.38 2.47 14.59
C ALA A 154 -16.75 2.36 15.30
N GLU A 155 -17.54 1.32 15.03
CA GLU A 155 -18.88 1.13 15.60
C GLU A 155 -18.86 0.44 16.96
N TYR A 156 -17.82 -0.35 17.23
CA TYR A 156 -17.76 -1.20 18.42
C TYR A 156 -16.69 -0.78 19.43
N LEU A 157 -15.78 0.13 19.06
CA LEU A 157 -14.80 0.72 19.96
C LEU A 157 -15.43 1.82 20.81
N GLU A 158 -15.19 1.78 22.12
CA GLU A 158 -15.53 2.89 23.01
C GLU A 158 -14.62 4.11 22.77
N PRO A 159 -15.02 5.33 23.16
CA PRO A 159 -14.20 6.53 22.98
C PRO A 159 -12.79 6.41 23.59
N SER A 160 -12.64 5.72 24.72
CA SER A 160 -11.35 5.43 25.36
C SER A 160 -10.48 4.44 24.59
N GLN A 161 -11.08 3.67 23.67
CA GLN A 161 -10.44 2.59 22.91
C GLN A 161 -10.13 2.98 21.46
N GLN A 162 -10.50 4.19 21.00
CA GLN A 162 -10.32 4.61 19.61
C GLN A 162 -8.87 4.55 19.11
N ALA A 163 -7.89 4.69 20.00
CA ALA A 163 -6.47 4.55 19.67
C ALA A 163 -6.12 3.18 19.07
N PHE A 164 -6.84 2.11 19.45
CA PHE A 164 -6.63 0.76 18.90
C PHE A 164 -7.01 0.65 17.42
N ALA A 165 -7.89 1.52 16.90
CA ALA A 165 -8.22 1.53 15.48
C ALA A 165 -6.99 1.86 14.61
N ALA A 166 -6.16 2.80 15.06
CA ALA A 166 -4.94 3.19 14.36
C ALA A 166 -3.74 2.31 14.72
N GLN A 167 -3.60 1.93 15.99
CA GLN A 167 -2.41 1.22 16.48
C GLN A 167 -2.49 -0.30 16.33
N GLY A 168 -3.70 -0.85 16.22
CA GLY A 168 -3.98 -2.28 16.34
C GLY A 168 -4.03 -2.74 17.81
N LEU A 169 -4.52 -3.97 18.01
CA LEU A 169 -4.51 -4.66 19.29
C LEU A 169 -3.14 -5.30 19.50
N ARG A 170 -2.44 -4.99 20.59
CA ARG A 170 -1.10 -5.53 20.85
C ARG A 170 -1.12 -7.03 21.13
N ALA A 171 0.01 -7.70 20.92
CA ALA A 171 0.19 -9.11 21.23
C ALA A 171 -0.16 -9.40 22.70
N GLY A 172 -0.94 -10.45 22.94
CA GLY A 172 -1.39 -10.89 24.27
C GLY A 172 -2.51 -10.04 24.88
N MET A 173 -2.91 -8.92 24.27
CA MET A 173 -3.96 -8.06 24.82
C MET A 173 -5.36 -8.57 24.47
N GLU A 174 -6.29 -8.29 25.38
CA GLU A 174 -7.71 -8.48 25.21
C GLU A 174 -8.42 -7.14 24.98
N LEU A 175 -9.43 -7.15 24.11
CA LEU A 175 -10.31 -6.03 23.82
C LEU A 175 -11.76 -6.46 24.09
N PRO A 176 -12.35 -6.00 25.20
CA PRO A 176 -13.77 -6.19 25.44
C PRO A 176 -14.57 -5.24 24.53
N VAL A 177 -15.46 -5.81 23.74
CA VAL A 177 -16.34 -5.15 22.79
C VAL A 177 -17.78 -5.26 23.28
N ARG A 178 -18.48 -4.13 23.35
CA ARG A 178 -19.87 -4.06 23.83
C ARG A 178 -20.71 -3.23 22.88
N VAL A 179 -21.62 -3.88 22.15
CA VAL A 179 -22.48 -3.20 21.19
C VAL A 179 -23.93 -3.40 21.55
N ARG A 180 -24.64 -2.28 21.72
CA ARG A 180 -26.09 -2.27 21.93
C ARG A 180 -26.80 -2.06 20.60
N PHE A 181 -27.87 -2.82 20.37
CA PHE A 181 -28.72 -2.66 19.20
C PHE A 181 -30.16 -3.08 19.52
N ARG A 182 -31.08 -2.73 18.62
CA ARG A 182 -32.49 -3.11 18.74
C ARG A 182 -32.88 -4.13 17.67
N THR A 183 -33.66 -5.15 18.05
CA THR A 183 -34.29 -6.11 17.14
C THR A 183 -35.68 -6.48 17.64
N GLN A 184 -36.65 -6.50 16.73
CA GLN A 184 -38.07 -6.77 17.02
C GLN A 184 -38.35 -8.26 17.31
N GLN A 185 -37.45 -9.15 16.87
CA GLN A 185 -37.61 -10.60 17.00
C GLN A 185 -36.53 -11.17 17.91
N ALA A 186 -36.97 -12.06 18.81
CA ALA A 186 -36.08 -12.80 19.70
C ALA A 186 -35.33 -13.89 18.93
N PRO A 187 -33.99 -13.86 18.92
CA PRO A 187 -33.22 -14.92 18.31
C PRO A 187 -33.30 -16.20 19.16
N ALA A 188 -33.38 -17.35 18.50
CA ALA A 188 -33.18 -18.63 19.16
C ALA A 188 -31.69 -18.98 19.23
N ASN A 189 -30.95 -18.64 18.16
CA ASN A 189 -29.52 -18.88 18.04
C ASN A 189 -28.81 -17.62 17.54
N TYR A 190 -27.51 -17.51 17.84
CA TYR A 190 -26.66 -16.47 17.28
C TYR A 190 -25.26 -17.02 16.98
N ARG A 191 -24.58 -16.41 16.03
CA ARG A 191 -23.20 -16.70 15.64
C ARG A 191 -22.43 -15.40 15.47
N VAL A 192 -21.19 -15.40 15.93
CA VAL A 192 -20.27 -14.27 15.81
C VAL A 192 -19.06 -14.70 15.01
N LEU A 193 -18.73 -13.93 13.99
CA LEU A 193 -17.58 -14.16 13.13
C LEU A 193 -16.72 -12.89 13.11
N ILE A 194 -15.42 -13.08 12.89
CA ILE A 194 -14.49 -11.97 12.65
C ILE A 194 -13.87 -12.14 11.27
N PHE A 195 -13.72 -11.04 10.54
CA PHE A 195 -13.08 -11.05 9.24
C PHE A 195 -12.48 -9.69 8.90
N TYR A 196 -11.70 -9.64 7.83
CA TYR A 196 -11.22 -8.40 7.24
C TYR A 196 -11.96 -8.17 5.92
N PRO A 197 -12.72 -7.07 5.78
CA PRO A 197 -13.31 -6.72 4.50
C PRO A 197 -12.25 -6.31 3.48
#